data_AF-A0ABD1LMM9-F1
#
_entry.id   AF-A0ABD1LMM9-F1
#
_cell.length_a   1.000
_cell.length_b   1.000
_cell.length_c   1.000
_cell.angle_alpha   90.00
_cell.angle_beta   90.00
_cell.angle_gamma   90.00
#
_symmetry.space_group_name_H-M   'P 1'
#
loop_
_entity.id
_entity.type
_entity.pdbx_description
1 polymer ?
#
loop_
_entity_poly.entity_id
_entity_poly.type
_entity_poly.pdbx_seq_one_letter_code
_entity_poly.pdbx_strand_id
1 'polypeptide(L)'
;MLTSKFISDIVMAVSSSMATRERSSDSARFEILNDQHSAIILHNENSSIHIDACIDPLSPTNQKLSGILRVLWKYNQPSMRIVLNPLSSLADLPLKNYYRYVVPSMDDFSSADSSINGPKAFFANMPLSKTLTMNLDVPEPWLVEPVIAVHDLDNILLENLGETRTLQAVFELEALVLTGHCSEKDHDPPRGLQLILGTKTTPHLVDTIVMANLGYWQMKVSPGVWFLQLAPGRSSELYTLMEGIDGIMNKQSSKLITTNDLRGRLTQVGSINKQYTELVLHGEKWGVKVQSRQSTRRDTCFFFFSRQ
;
A
#
# COMPACT_ATOMS: atom_id res chain seq x y z
N MET A 1 -43.19 -6.48 2.52
CA MET A 1 -42.70 -5.09 2.48
C MET A 1 -41.23 -5.08 2.84
N LEU A 2 -40.32 -4.92 1.87
CA LEU A 2 -38.91 -4.67 2.16
C LEU A 2 -38.84 -3.34 2.92
N THR A 3 -38.31 -3.36 4.14
CA THR A 3 -38.20 -2.16 4.97
C THR A 3 -37.20 -1.20 4.32
N SER A 4 -37.52 0.09 4.26
CA SER A 4 -36.62 1.09 3.62
C SER A 4 -35.24 1.13 4.27
N LYS A 5 -35.12 0.62 5.51
CA LYS A 5 -33.87 0.47 6.25
C LYS A 5 -32.93 -0.55 5.59
N PHE A 6 -33.43 -1.70 5.15
CA PHE A 6 -32.62 -2.70 4.46
C PHE A 6 -32.08 -2.19 3.11
N ILE A 7 -32.93 -1.47 2.37
CA ILE A 7 -32.52 -0.83 1.10
C ILE A 7 -31.50 0.29 1.39
N SER A 8 -31.71 1.09 2.45
CA SER A 8 -30.77 2.13 2.86
C SER A 8 -29.41 1.56 3.26
N ASP A 9 -29.37 0.44 3.99
CA ASP A 9 -28.13 -0.20 4.42
C ASP A 9 -27.36 -0.79 3.24
N ILE A 10 -28.07 -1.39 2.26
CA ILE A 10 -27.45 -1.86 1.01
C ILE A 10 -26.94 -0.69 0.19
N VAL A 11 -27.74 0.36 0.01
CA VAL A 11 -27.33 1.55 -0.74
C VAL A 11 -26.14 2.21 -0.05
N MET A 12 -26.11 2.27 1.28
CA MET A 12 -24.99 2.83 2.04
C MET A 12 -23.74 1.96 1.96
N ALA A 13 -23.87 0.62 2.00
CA ALA A 13 -22.76 -0.31 1.82
C ALA A 13 -22.18 -0.29 0.40
N VAL A 14 -23.04 -0.22 -0.62
CA VAL A 14 -22.62 -0.08 -2.01
C VAL A 14 -22.01 1.31 -2.24
N SER A 15 -22.62 2.37 -1.72
CA SER A 15 -22.12 3.73 -1.86
C SER A 15 -20.81 3.94 -1.11
N SER A 16 -20.60 3.33 0.06
CA SER A 16 -19.33 3.39 0.78
C SER A 16 -18.23 2.62 0.05
N SER A 17 -18.57 1.48 -0.56
CA SER A 17 -17.65 0.70 -1.40
C SER A 17 -17.31 1.40 -2.72
N MET A 18 -18.21 2.22 -3.25
CA MET A 18 -17.96 3.07 -4.43
C MET A 18 -17.27 4.40 -4.07
N ALA A 19 -17.44 4.87 -2.83
CA ALA A 19 -16.87 6.12 -2.33
C ALA A 19 -15.38 6.00 -2.01
N THR A 20 -14.81 4.79 -1.96
CA THR A 20 -13.35 4.57 -1.94
C THR A 20 -12.67 4.88 -3.29
N ARG A 21 -13.30 5.68 -4.15
CA ARG A 21 -12.62 6.28 -5.31
C ARG A 21 -11.50 7.17 -4.81
N GLU A 22 -10.27 6.73 -5.07
CA GLU A 22 -9.11 7.60 -5.13
C GLU A 22 -9.45 8.84 -5.97
N ARG A 23 -9.03 10.01 -5.47
CA ARG A 23 -9.17 11.28 -6.18
C ARG A 23 -8.65 11.08 -7.61
N SER A 24 -9.49 11.40 -8.59
CA SER A 24 -9.08 11.48 -9.99
C SER A 24 -7.99 12.53 -10.16
N SER A 25 -6.75 12.10 -10.28
CA SER A 25 -5.79 12.74 -11.18
C SER A 25 -6.38 12.73 -12.59
N ASP A 26 -6.12 13.78 -13.38
CA ASP A 26 -6.53 13.97 -14.78
C ASP A 26 -7.13 12.75 -15.47
N SER A 27 -8.39 12.84 -15.89
CA SER A 27 -8.98 11.80 -16.73
C SER A 27 -8.18 11.70 -18.03
N ALA A 28 -7.34 10.68 -18.13
CA ALA A 28 -6.62 10.37 -19.36
C ALA A 28 -7.64 10.10 -20.47
N ARG A 29 -7.58 10.88 -21.55
CA ARG A 29 -8.44 10.72 -22.72
C ARG A 29 -7.89 9.60 -23.61
N PHE A 30 -8.29 8.37 -23.33
CA PHE A 30 -7.87 7.19 -24.11
C PHE A 30 -8.39 7.16 -25.54
N GLU A 31 -9.40 7.97 -25.86
CA GLU A 31 -9.96 8.14 -27.22
C GLU A 31 -8.96 8.71 -28.24
N ILE A 32 -7.89 9.36 -27.77
CA ILE A 32 -6.87 10.00 -28.62
C ILE A 32 -5.83 8.97 -29.10
N LEU A 33 -5.73 7.82 -28.44
CA LEU A 33 -4.72 6.81 -28.74
C LEU A 33 -5.15 5.96 -29.93
N ASN A 34 -4.28 5.86 -30.93
CA ASN A 34 -4.52 5.02 -32.09
C ASN A 34 -4.16 3.57 -31.77
N ASP A 35 -5.06 2.64 -32.11
CA ASP A 35 -4.96 1.25 -31.70
C ASP A 35 -4.29 0.34 -32.74
N GLN A 36 -4.13 0.81 -33.99
CA GLN A 36 -3.79 -0.07 -35.12
C GLN A 36 -2.45 -0.84 -34.99
N HIS A 37 -1.41 -0.21 -34.44
CA HIS A 37 -0.06 -0.78 -34.39
C HIS A 37 0.56 -0.75 -32.97
N SER A 38 -0.01 0.04 -32.08
CA SER A 38 0.48 0.27 -30.72
C SER A 38 -0.37 -0.40 -29.64
N ALA A 39 -1.50 -1.02 -29.99
CA ALA A 39 -2.39 -1.63 -29.01
C ALA A 39 -2.49 -3.15 -29.14
N ILE A 40 -2.59 -3.82 -27.99
CA ILE A 40 -2.97 -5.22 -27.86
C ILE A 40 -4.41 -5.23 -27.36
N ILE A 41 -5.32 -5.75 -28.17
CA ILE A 41 -6.75 -5.81 -27.84
C ILE A 41 -7.12 -7.26 -27.55
N LEU A 42 -7.63 -7.47 -26.34
CA LEU A 42 -8.14 -8.74 -25.84
C LEU A 42 -9.65 -8.58 -25.63
N HIS A 43 -10.43 -8.95 -26.63
CA HIS A 43 -11.87 -8.79 -26.60
C HIS A 43 -12.56 -9.95 -25.89
N ASN A 44 -13.49 -9.63 -24.98
CA ASN A 44 -14.39 -10.60 -24.39
C ASN A 44 -15.80 -9.99 -24.31
N GLU A 45 -16.71 -10.49 -25.15
CA GLU A 45 -18.09 -10.00 -25.29
C GLU A 45 -18.92 -10.17 -24.00
N ASN A 46 -18.59 -11.15 -23.17
CA ASN A 46 -19.29 -11.44 -21.92
C ASN A 46 -18.66 -10.75 -20.69
N SER A 47 -17.68 -9.87 -20.90
CA SER A 47 -16.99 -9.23 -19.78
C SER A 47 -17.79 -8.06 -19.22
N SER A 48 -17.92 -8.01 -17.89
CA SER A 48 -18.51 -6.89 -17.16
C SER A 48 -17.51 -5.75 -16.89
N ILE A 49 -16.21 -6.02 -17.07
CA ILE A 49 -15.11 -5.11 -16.77
C ILE A 49 -14.32 -4.87 -18.05
N HIS A 50 -14.14 -3.59 -18.38
CA HIS A 50 -13.27 -3.13 -19.46
C HIS A 50 -12.06 -2.41 -18.87
N ILE A 51 -10.86 -2.78 -19.30
CA ILE A 51 -9.59 -2.19 -18.83
C ILE A 51 -8.83 -1.60 -20.01
N ASP A 52 -8.66 -0.28 -19.99
CA ASP A 52 -7.75 0.44 -20.87
C ASP A 52 -6.46 0.74 -20.10
N ALA A 53 -5.33 0.21 -20.58
CA ALA A 53 -4.02 0.43 -19.98
C ALA A 53 -3.08 1.08 -21.00
N CYS A 54 -2.47 2.21 -20.66
CA CYS A 54 -1.39 2.81 -21.44
C CYS A 54 -0.07 2.56 -20.69
N ILE A 55 0.85 1.84 -21.32
CA ILE A 55 2.04 1.28 -20.66
C ILE A 55 3.27 1.63 -21.49
N ASP A 56 4.29 2.18 -20.83
CA ASP A 56 5.66 2.20 -21.37
C ASP A 56 6.35 0.86 -21.06
N PRO A 57 6.64 0.01 -22.06
CA PRO A 57 7.30 -1.28 -21.82
C PRO A 57 8.70 -1.15 -21.21
N LEU A 58 9.33 0.02 -21.31
CA LEU A 58 10.68 0.28 -20.79
C LEU A 58 10.68 0.85 -19.37
N SER A 59 9.51 1.06 -18.76
CA SER A 59 9.42 1.55 -17.39
C SER A 59 9.51 0.41 -16.35
N PRO A 60 10.30 0.58 -15.27
CA PRO A 60 10.42 -0.43 -14.21
C PRO A 60 9.08 -0.67 -13.48
N THR A 61 8.26 0.37 -13.28
CA THR A 61 6.94 0.25 -12.66
C THR A 61 6.01 -0.65 -13.49
N ASN A 62 6.17 -0.64 -14.80
CA ASN A 62 5.34 -1.42 -15.72
C ASN A 62 5.74 -2.89 -15.77
N GLN A 63 6.94 -3.27 -15.32
CA GLN A 63 7.29 -4.67 -15.08
C GLN A 63 6.32 -5.30 -14.07
N LYS A 64 6.00 -4.59 -12.99
CA LYS A 64 5.00 -5.01 -11.99
C LYS A 64 3.59 -5.02 -12.55
N LEU A 65 3.18 -3.94 -13.23
CA LEU A 65 1.85 -3.79 -13.82
C LEU A 65 1.53 -4.92 -14.81
N SER A 66 2.51 -5.33 -15.63
CA SER A 66 2.34 -6.42 -16.60
C SER A 66 1.95 -7.75 -15.94
N GLY A 67 2.53 -8.05 -14.77
CA GLY A 67 2.19 -9.21 -13.97
C GLY A 67 0.76 -9.15 -13.44
N ILE A 68 0.34 -7.99 -12.94
CA ILE A 68 -1.02 -7.76 -12.43
C ILE A 68 -2.06 -7.90 -13.55
N LEU A 69 -1.83 -7.30 -14.72
CA LEU A 69 -2.74 -7.41 -15.87
C LEU A 69 -2.90 -8.85 -16.34
N ARG A 70 -1.80 -9.61 -16.37
CA ARG A 70 -1.84 -11.04 -16.70
C ARG A 70 -2.67 -11.84 -15.71
N VAL A 71 -2.60 -11.50 -14.42
CA VAL A 71 -3.37 -12.14 -13.35
C VAL A 71 -4.85 -11.80 -13.50
N LEU A 72 -5.19 -10.53 -13.71
CA LEU A 72 -6.56 -10.09 -13.95
C LEU A 72 -7.16 -10.79 -15.18
N TRP A 73 -6.39 -10.94 -16.26
CA TRP A 73 -6.80 -11.72 -17.42
C TRP A 73 -7.13 -13.17 -17.06
N LYS A 74 -6.25 -13.83 -16.32
CA LYS A 74 -6.37 -15.25 -15.98
C LYS A 74 -7.62 -15.55 -15.15
N TYR A 75 -7.96 -14.69 -14.19
CA TYR A 75 -9.05 -14.96 -13.24
C TYR A 75 -10.40 -14.35 -13.65
N ASN A 76 -10.41 -13.11 -14.14
CA ASN A 76 -11.65 -12.37 -14.41
C ASN A 76 -11.98 -12.25 -15.90
N GLN A 77 -11.04 -12.59 -16.78
CA GLN A 77 -11.16 -12.46 -18.24
C GLN A 77 -11.81 -11.13 -18.69
N PRO A 78 -11.41 -9.96 -18.16
CA PRO A 78 -11.99 -8.67 -18.54
C PRO A 78 -11.65 -8.35 -20.00
N SER A 79 -12.49 -7.60 -20.73
CA SER A 79 -12.06 -7.04 -22.02
C SER A 79 -10.94 -6.04 -21.76
N MET A 80 -9.77 -6.22 -22.38
CA MET A 80 -8.61 -5.36 -22.16
C MET A 80 -8.09 -4.76 -23.45
N ARG A 81 -7.70 -3.50 -23.40
CA ARG A 81 -6.93 -2.83 -24.44
C ARG A 81 -5.68 -2.24 -23.81
N ILE A 82 -4.53 -2.73 -24.27
CA ILE A 82 -3.22 -2.35 -23.75
C ILE A 82 -2.48 -1.58 -24.83
N VAL A 83 -2.37 -0.27 -24.67
CA VAL A 83 -1.62 0.62 -25.56
C VAL A 83 -0.19 0.74 -25.07
N LEU A 84 0.78 0.46 -25.94
CA LEU A 84 2.20 0.60 -25.68
C LEU A 84 2.66 2.00 -26.13
N ASN A 85 3.15 2.80 -25.19
CA ASN A 85 3.64 4.15 -25.43
C ASN A 85 5.04 4.34 -24.84
N PRO A 86 6.10 3.90 -25.54
CA PRO A 86 7.46 4.08 -25.09
C PRO A 86 7.95 5.53 -25.29
N LEU A 87 8.90 5.95 -24.46
CA LEU A 87 9.64 7.19 -24.69
C LEU A 87 10.55 7.07 -25.92
N SER A 88 10.55 8.09 -26.78
CA SER A 88 11.31 8.09 -28.05
C SER A 88 12.81 8.29 -27.86
N SER A 89 13.23 8.92 -26.77
CA SER A 89 14.63 9.20 -26.46
C SER A 89 14.96 8.71 -25.06
N LEU A 90 16.01 7.90 -24.96
CA LEU A 90 16.50 7.31 -23.72
C LEU A 90 17.96 7.72 -23.56
N ALA A 91 18.28 8.37 -22.45
CA ALA A 91 19.66 8.75 -22.13
C ALA A 91 20.49 7.56 -21.65
N ASP A 92 19.85 6.63 -20.94
CA ASP A 92 20.46 5.48 -20.27
C ASP A 92 19.68 4.18 -20.55
N LEU A 93 20.28 3.04 -20.19
CA LEU A 93 19.57 1.76 -20.19
C LEU A 93 18.37 1.81 -19.22
N PRO A 94 17.14 1.65 -19.72
CA PRO A 94 15.93 1.94 -18.93
C PRO A 94 15.62 0.84 -17.90
N LEU A 95 15.97 -0.41 -18.21
CA LEU A 95 15.74 -1.57 -17.34
C LEU A 95 17.10 -2.15 -16.88
N LYS A 96 17.34 -2.15 -15.58
CA LYS A 96 18.60 -2.62 -14.96
C LYS A 96 18.42 -3.89 -14.11
N ASN A 97 17.21 -4.44 -14.07
CA ASN A 97 16.82 -5.56 -13.23
C ASN A 97 16.02 -6.59 -14.03
N TYR A 98 16.07 -7.84 -13.56
CA TYR A 98 15.19 -8.92 -14.01
C TYR A 98 14.04 -9.04 -13.01
N TYR A 99 12.80 -8.99 -13.49
CA TYR A 99 11.61 -8.97 -12.64
C TYR A 99 10.67 -10.12 -12.98
N ARG A 100 10.11 -10.76 -11.96
CA ARG A 100 9.09 -11.78 -12.12
C ARG A 100 8.00 -11.60 -11.06
N TYR A 101 6.78 -11.35 -11.52
CA TYR A 101 5.62 -11.27 -10.64
C TYR A 101 5.18 -12.70 -10.27
N VAL A 102 5.04 -12.95 -8.98
CA VAL A 102 4.64 -14.26 -8.44
C VAL A 102 3.22 -14.14 -7.91
N VAL A 103 2.34 -15.05 -8.35
CA VAL A 103 0.99 -15.16 -7.80
C VAL A 103 0.75 -16.59 -7.37
N PRO A 104 0.28 -16.81 -6.12
CA PRO A 104 -0.07 -18.14 -5.65
C PRO A 104 -1.19 -18.73 -6.51
N SER A 105 -0.98 -19.94 -7.01
CA SER A 105 -1.98 -20.74 -7.68
C SER A 105 -2.47 -21.87 -6.78
N MET A 106 -3.69 -22.36 -7.01
CA MET A 106 -4.23 -23.48 -6.20
C MET A 106 -3.38 -24.74 -6.33
N ASP A 107 -2.70 -24.90 -7.46
CA ASP A 107 -1.81 -26.03 -7.73
C ASP A 107 -0.56 -26.04 -6.82
N ASP A 108 -0.18 -24.88 -6.28
CA ASP A 108 0.99 -24.74 -5.39
C ASP A 108 0.73 -25.26 -3.96
N PHE A 109 -0.53 -25.55 -3.59
CA PHE A 109 -0.96 -25.93 -2.23
C PHE A 109 -1.45 -27.38 -2.07
N SER A 110 -1.13 -28.28 -3.01
CA SER A 110 -1.57 -29.69 -2.94
C SER A 110 -1.02 -30.40 -1.68
N SER A 111 -1.92 -31.02 -0.90
CA SER A 111 -1.67 -31.61 0.41
C SER A 111 -1.03 -33.02 0.40
N ALA A 112 -0.64 -33.52 -0.78
CA ALA A 112 -0.19 -34.91 -0.93
C ALA A 112 1.27 -35.14 -0.52
N ASP A 113 2.14 -34.12 -0.60
CA ASP A 113 3.55 -34.22 -0.24
C ASP A 113 3.99 -33.06 0.63
N SER A 114 4.68 -33.36 1.74
CA SER A 114 5.26 -32.36 2.65
C SER A 114 6.42 -31.55 2.04
N SER A 115 6.81 -31.82 0.78
CA SER A 115 7.72 -30.99 0.00
C SER A 115 6.93 -29.86 -0.67
N ILE A 116 6.44 -28.93 0.14
CA ILE A 116 5.60 -27.81 -0.28
C ILE A 116 6.41 -26.89 -1.19
N ASN A 117 6.17 -26.96 -2.51
CA ASN A 117 6.66 -25.97 -3.47
C ASN A 117 5.70 -24.78 -3.45
N GLY A 118 5.83 -23.92 -2.46
CA GLY A 118 5.12 -22.64 -2.44
C GLY A 118 5.38 -21.82 -3.71
N PRO A 119 4.61 -20.72 -3.91
CA PRO A 119 4.77 -19.85 -5.05
C PRO A 119 6.24 -19.40 -5.19
N LYS A 120 6.87 -19.74 -6.31
CA LYS A 120 8.32 -19.51 -6.52
C LYS A 120 8.59 -18.65 -7.74
N ALA A 121 9.53 -17.72 -7.59
CA ALA A 121 10.15 -17.01 -8.71
C ALA A 121 11.34 -17.84 -9.21
N PHE A 122 11.28 -18.30 -10.46
CA PHE A 122 12.41 -18.97 -11.10
C PHE A 122 12.97 -18.09 -12.22
N PHE A 123 14.28 -17.84 -12.17
CA PHE A 123 15.02 -17.11 -13.20
C PHE A 123 15.98 -18.08 -13.90
N ALA A 124 15.72 -18.38 -15.17
CA ALA A 124 16.57 -19.23 -15.99
C ALA A 124 17.64 -18.38 -16.70
N ASN A 125 18.82 -18.97 -16.94
CA ASN A 125 19.87 -18.40 -17.80
C ASN A 125 20.31 -16.98 -17.39
N MET A 126 20.46 -16.75 -16.08
CA MET A 126 20.96 -15.49 -15.55
C MET A 126 22.45 -15.29 -15.89
N PRO A 127 22.91 -14.04 -16.08
CA PRO A 127 24.29 -13.76 -16.44
C PRO A 127 25.26 -14.17 -15.31
N LEU A 128 26.25 -15.01 -15.65
CA LEU A 128 27.16 -15.58 -14.64
C LEU A 128 28.20 -14.59 -14.11
N SER A 129 28.68 -13.70 -14.98
CA SER A 129 29.82 -12.80 -14.74
C SER A 129 29.40 -11.45 -14.14
N LYS A 130 28.12 -11.27 -13.79
CA LYS A 130 27.58 -10.02 -13.26
C LYS A 130 27.21 -10.23 -11.80
N THR A 131 27.56 -9.27 -10.96
CA THR A 131 27.05 -9.20 -9.59
C THR A 131 25.58 -8.84 -9.63
N LEU A 132 24.77 -9.62 -8.93
CA LEU A 132 23.33 -9.49 -8.84
C LEU A 132 22.94 -9.28 -7.38
N THR A 133 21.84 -8.56 -7.17
CA THR A 133 21.22 -8.39 -5.86
C THR A 133 19.80 -8.95 -5.94
N MET A 134 19.43 -9.81 -5.00
CA MET A 134 18.08 -10.34 -4.91
C MET A 134 17.24 -9.39 -4.06
N ASN A 135 16.28 -8.71 -4.70
CA ASN A 135 15.34 -7.84 -4.02
C ASN A 135 13.91 -8.34 -4.19
N LEU A 136 13.10 -8.21 -3.14
CA LEU A 136 11.70 -8.60 -3.13
C LEU A 136 10.81 -7.34 -3.16
N ASP A 137 10.00 -7.22 -4.21
CA ASP A 137 9.01 -6.14 -4.33
C ASP A 137 7.70 -6.56 -3.65
N VAL A 138 7.58 -6.26 -2.36
CA VAL A 138 6.41 -6.57 -1.53
C VAL A 138 5.51 -5.35 -1.33
N PRO A 139 4.22 -5.55 -1.03
CA PRO A 139 3.39 -4.46 -0.51
C PRO A 139 4.01 -3.81 0.73
N GLU A 140 3.89 -2.48 0.85
CA GLU A 140 4.34 -1.69 2.00
C GLU A 140 3.97 -2.26 3.39
N PRO A 141 2.76 -2.80 3.64
CA PRO A 141 2.42 -3.36 4.94
C PRO A 141 3.13 -4.69 5.28
N TRP A 142 3.91 -5.28 4.39
CA TRP A 142 4.52 -6.60 4.61
C TRP A 142 5.94 -6.45 5.15
N LEU A 143 6.24 -7.11 6.26
CA LEU A 143 7.59 -7.29 6.76
C LEU A 143 8.04 -8.70 6.42
N VAL A 144 8.94 -8.80 5.45
CA VAL A 144 9.44 -10.07 4.94
C VAL A 144 10.91 -10.21 5.29
N GLU A 145 11.30 -11.38 5.75
CA GLU A 145 12.67 -11.72 6.09
C GLU A 145 13.16 -12.99 5.37
N PRO A 146 14.46 -13.10 5.06
CA PRO A 146 15.03 -14.33 4.52
C PRO A 146 15.22 -15.36 5.66
N VAL A 147 14.56 -16.51 5.55
CA VAL A 147 14.68 -17.62 6.50
C VAL A 147 15.77 -18.60 6.07
N ILE A 148 15.90 -18.82 4.77
CA ILE A 148 16.92 -19.70 4.19
C ILE A 148 17.67 -18.91 3.13
N ALA A 149 18.92 -18.55 3.41
CA ALA A 149 19.83 -17.93 2.45
C ALA A 149 21.25 -18.43 2.72
N VAL A 150 21.74 -19.32 1.85
CA VAL A 150 23.10 -19.89 1.97
C VAL A 150 24.17 -18.89 1.53
N HIS A 151 23.81 -18.01 0.59
CA HIS A 151 24.68 -17.01 0.01
C HIS A 151 24.23 -15.60 0.40
N ASP A 152 25.15 -14.64 0.32
CA ASP A 152 24.83 -13.22 0.46
C ASP A 152 23.92 -12.77 -0.71
N LEU A 153 22.71 -12.33 -0.36
CA LEU A 153 21.69 -11.94 -1.33
C LEU A 153 21.98 -10.58 -1.98
N ASP A 154 22.83 -9.77 -1.35
CA ASP A 154 23.19 -8.45 -1.87
C ASP A 154 24.32 -8.51 -2.90
N ASN A 155 25.18 -9.54 -2.82
CA ASN A 155 26.37 -9.71 -3.65
C ASN A 155 26.42 -11.10 -4.31
N ILE A 156 25.37 -11.45 -5.06
CA ILE A 156 25.29 -12.73 -5.74
C ILE A 156 26.20 -12.72 -6.97
N LEU A 157 27.14 -13.65 -7.03
CA LEU A 157 27.97 -13.90 -8.20
C LEU A 157 27.84 -15.37 -8.61
N LEU A 158 27.15 -15.64 -9.71
CA LEU A 158 26.75 -17.01 -10.06
C LEU A 158 27.91 -17.89 -10.51
N GLU A 159 29.01 -17.32 -11.02
CA GLU A 159 30.24 -18.08 -11.29
C GLU A 159 30.85 -18.71 -10.03
N ASN A 160 30.60 -18.13 -8.85
CA ASN A 160 31.12 -18.63 -7.57
C ASN A 160 30.29 -19.78 -6.97
N LEU A 161 29.17 -20.17 -7.60
CA LEU A 161 28.30 -21.24 -7.10
C LEU A 161 28.93 -22.65 -7.20
N GLY A 162 30.07 -22.79 -7.87
CA GLY A 162 30.83 -24.04 -7.97
C GLY A 162 30.01 -25.15 -8.63
N GLU A 163 29.83 -26.27 -7.92
CA GLU A 163 29.09 -27.44 -8.41
C GLU A 163 27.55 -27.26 -8.36
N THR A 164 27.05 -26.33 -7.55
CA THR A 164 25.62 -26.10 -7.39
C THR A 164 25.12 -25.18 -8.49
N ARG A 165 24.28 -25.69 -9.39
CA ARG A 165 23.78 -24.90 -10.54
C ARG A 165 22.66 -23.91 -10.21
N THR A 166 22.13 -23.96 -8.99
CA THR A 166 20.93 -23.20 -8.60
C THR A 166 21.13 -22.53 -7.25
N LEU A 167 21.02 -21.20 -7.22
CA LEU A 167 20.89 -20.45 -5.98
C LEU A 167 19.43 -20.47 -5.54
N GLN A 168 19.19 -20.80 -4.26
CA GLN A 168 17.87 -20.78 -3.65
C GLN A 168 17.89 -19.87 -2.42
N ALA A 169 16.85 -19.04 -2.30
CA ALA A 169 16.54 -18.28 -1.11
C ALA A 169 15.06 -18.46 -0.78
N VAL A 170 14.73 -18.58 0.51
CA VAL A 170 13.35 -18.69 1.00
C VAL A 170 13.08 -17.52 1.94
N PHE A 171 11.97 -16.84 1.68
CA PHE A 171 11.51 -15.69 2.44
C PHE A 171 10.23 -16.04 3.18
N GLU A 172 10.05 -15.47 4.38
CA GLU A 172 8.85 -15.59 5.19
C GLU A 172 8.28 -14.21 5.51
N LEU A 173 6.94 -14.10 5.47
CA LEU A 173 6.22 -12.94 5.98
C LEU A 173 6.20 -13.03 7.52
N GLU A 174 7.18 -12.38 8.17
CA GLU A 174 7.32 -12.33 9.63
C GLU A 174 6.10 -11.66 10.27
N ALA A 175 5.74 -10.48 9.75
CA ALA A 175 4.69 -9.65 10.31
C ALA A 175 4.08 -8.70 9.27
N LEU A 176 2.95 -8.12 9.64
CA LEU A 176 2.36 -6.96 8.98
C LEU A 176 2.70 -5.70 9.75
N VAL A 177 2.82 -4.58 9.05
CA VAL A 177 2.98 -3.26 9.67
C VAL A 177 1.60 -2.69 9.98
N LEU A 178 1.36 -2.43 11.26
CA LEU A 178 0.25 -1.60 11.71
C LEU A 178 0.75 -0.16 11.81
N THR A 179 0.16 0.73 11.02
CA THR A 179 0.52 2.15 11.01
C THR A 179 -0.65 3.01 11.45
N GLY A 180 -0.32 4.16 12.02
CA GLY A 180 -1.32 5.13 12.41
C GLY A 180 -0.75 6.52 12.59
N HIS A 181 -1.68 7.45 12.75
CA HIS A 181 -1.40 8.84 13.07
C HIS A 181 -2.11 9.19 14.38
N CYS A 182 -1.43 9.99 15.18
CA CYS A 182 -1.92 10.52 16.45
C CYS A 182 -1.84 12.05 16.40
N SER A 183 -2.90 12.72 16.84
CA SER A 183 -2.86 14.17 17.01
C SER A 183 -3.36 14.54 18.41
N GLU A 184 -2.79 15.56 19.00
CA GLU A 184 -3.39 16.27 20.12
C GLU A 184 -4.59 17.08 19.62
N LYS A 185 -5.27 17.77 20.54
CA LYS A 185 -6.41 18.62 20.22
C LYS A 185 -6.07 19.82 19.35
N ASP A 186 -4.86 20.36 19.51
CA ASP A 186 -4.35 21.48 18.73
C ASP A 186 -3.85 21.05 17.34
N HIS A 187 -4.16 19.80 16.92
CA HIS A 187 -3.61 19.14 15.73
C HIS A 187 -2.09 18.95 15.73
N ASP A 188 -1.42 19.31 16.82
CA ASP A 188 -0.01 19.03 17.01
C ASP A 188 0.23 17.54 17.32
N PRO A 189 1.31 16.95 16.80
CA PRO A 189 1.62 15.55 17.06
C PRO A 189 2.18 15.36 18.48
N PRO A 190 1.65 14.40 19.28
CA PRO A 190 2.12 14.13 20.64
C PRO A 190 3.47 13.40 20.59
N ARG A 191 4.55 14.15 20.32
CA ARG A 191 5.90 13.61 20.18
C ARG A 191 6.34 12.88 21.45
N GLY A 192 6.83 11.66 21.27
CA GLY A 192 7.37 10.86 22.37
C GLY A 192 6.30 10.21 23.24
N LEU A 193 5.02 10.27 22.84
CA LEU A 193 3.97 9.46 23.44
C LEU A 193 4.30 7.98 23.23
N GLN A 194 4.35 7.22 24.31
CA GLN A 194 4.58 5.79 24.27
C GLN A 194 3.26 5.04 24.14
N LEU A 195 3.18 4.19 23.14
CA LEU A 195 2.05 3.31 22.85
C LEU A 195 2.48 1.87 23.06
N ILE A 196 1.59 1.07 23.63
CA ILE A 196 1.75 -0.37 23.78
C ILE A 196 0.63 -1.09 23.02
N LEU A 197 0.97 -2.22 22.43
CA LEU A 197 0.05 -3.10 21.76
C LEU A 197 0.19 -4.51 22.32
N GLY A 198 -0.95 -5.15 22.55
CA GLY A 198 -0.99 -6.50 23.05
C GLY A 198 -2.30 -7.21 22.76
N THR A 199 -2.39 -8.43 23.26
CA THR A 199 -3.59 -9.26 23.21
C THR A 199 -4.29 -9.23 24.57
N LYS A 200 -5.48 -9.84 24.67
CA LYS A 200 -6.21 -9.93 25.95
C LYS A 200 -5.43 -10.71 27.02
N THR A 201 -4.62 -11.69 26.60
CA THR A 201 -3.81 -12.53 27.49
C THR A 201 -2.50 -11.86 27.89
N THR A 202 -1.86 -11.16 26.96
CA THR A 202 -0.58 -10.47 27.17
C THR A 202 -0.71 -9.02 26.69
N PRO A 203 -1.03 -8.07 27.59
CA PRO A 203 -1.37 -6.70 27.20
C PRO A 203 -0.19 -5.88 26.68
N HIS A 204 1.04 -6.31 26.94
CA HIS A 204 2.26 -5.65 26.47
C HIS A 204 3.09 -6.65 25.65
N LEU A 205 3.05 -6.53 24.33
CA LEU A 205 3.84 -7.33 23.39
C LEU A 205 4.79 -6.48 22.57
N VAL A 206 4.30 -5.34 22.07
CA VAL A 206 5.07 -4.41 21.23
C VAL A 206 4.84 -3.00 21.74
N ASP A 207 5.91 -2.22 21.82
CA ASP A 207 5.88 -0.82 22.17
C ASP A 207 6.47 0.05 21.05
N THR A 208 5.99 1.28 20.95
CA THR A 208 6.54 2.27 20.02
C THR A 208 6.31 3.67 20.56
N ILE A 209 7.03 4.62 19.98
CA ILE A 209 6.84 6.04 20.26
C ILE A 209 6.23 6.77 19.06
N VAL A 210 5.38 7.74 19.35
CA VAL A 210 4.82 8.63 18.32
C VAL A 210 5.90 9.62 17.85
N MET A 211 6.09 9.68 16.53
CA MET A 211 7.03 10.59 15.89
C MET A 211 6.48 12.01 15.80
N ALA A 212 7.38 12.98 15.75
CA ALA A 212 7.02 14.39 15.58
C ALA A 212 6.44 14.70 14.19
N ASN A 213 6.75 13.89 13.17
CA ASN A 213 6.27 14.11 11.82
C ASN A 213 4.87 13.51 11.69
N LEU A 214 3.84 14.36 11.63
CA LEU A 214 2.44 13.97 11.45
C LEU A 214 1.92 12.95 12.49
N GLY A 215 2.58 12.85 13.64
CA GLY A 215 2.20 11.93 14.70
C GLY A 215 2.25 10.47 14.27
N TYR A 216 3.13 10.14 13.32
CA TYR A 216 3.22 8.81 12.76
C TYR A 216 3.78 7.81 13.79
N TRP A 217 3.20 6.62 13.82
CA TRP A 217 3.70 5.48 14.58
C TRP A 217 3.48 4.20 13.78
N GLN A 218 4.33 3.21 14.05
CA GLN A 218 4.27 1.91 13.42
C GLN A 218 4.61 0.80 14.40
N MET A 219 3.96 -0.34 14.27
CA MET A 219 4.18 -1.54 15.07
C MET A 219 4.11 -2.79 14.20
N LYS A 220 4.88 -3.82 14.54
CA LYS A 220 4.78 -5.13 13.91
C LYS A 220 3.60 -5.90 14.52
N VAL A 221 2.75 -6.47 13.67
CA VAL A 221 1.57 -7.25 14.10
C VAL A 221 1.36 -8.47 13.23
N SER A 222 0.86 -9.55 13.82
CA SER A 222 0.32 -10.68 13.05
C SER A 222 -1.19 -10.52 12.86
N PRO A 223 -1.81 -11.17 11.87
CA PRO A 223 -3.26 -11.18 11.72
C PRO A 223 -3.97 -11.60 13.00
N GLY A 224 -4.92 -10.80 13.47
CA GLY A 224 -5.57 -11.01 14.76
C GLY A 224 -6.22 -9.78 15.37
N VAL A 225 -6.62 -9.94 16.63
CA VAL A 225 -7.27 -8.92 17.44
C VAL A 225 -6.27 -8.38 18.46
N TRP A 226 -6.08 -7.07 18.42
CA TRP A 226 -5.08 -6.34 19.20
C TRP A 226 -5.73 -5.22 20.00
N PHE A 227 -5.14 -4.91 21.15
CA PHE A 227 -5.54 -3.82 22.03
C PHE A 227 -4.41 -2.80 22.08
N LEU A 228 -4.68 -1.60 21.57
CA LEU A 228 -3.76 -0.47 21.63
C LEU A 228 -4.05 0.35 22.89
N GLN A 229 -3.02 0.62 23.68
CA GLN A 229 -3.11 1.34 24.95
C GLN A 229 -1.94 2.32 25.08
N LEU A 230 -2.07 3.29 25.99
CA LEU A 230 -0.94 4.13 26.39
C LEU A 230 -0.01 3.31 27.30
N ALA A 231 1.30 3.49 27.15
CA ALA A 231 2.25 2.89 28.06
C ALA A 231 2.03 3.40 29.50
N PRO A 232 2.10 2.52 30.51
CA PRO A 232 1.99 2.94 31.90
C PRO A 232 3.15 3.87 32.28
N GLY A 233 2.83 4.97 32.95
CA GLY A 233 3.80 6.00 33.38
C GLY A 233 3.41 7.39 32.88
N ARG A 234 4.41 8.18 32.48
CA ARG A 234 4.21 9.59 32.10
C ARG A 234 3.21 9.77 30.96
N SER A 235 3.17 8.85 30.01
CA SER A 235 2.20 8.87 28.91
C SER A 235 0.77 8.67 29.41
N SER A 236 0.51 7.68 30.27
CA SER A 236 -0.83 7.46 30.85
C SER A 236 -1.27 8.54 31.85
N GLU A 237 -0.32 9.23 32.52
CA GLU A 237 -0.62 10.35 33.42
C GLU A 237 -1.06 11.59 32.65
N LEU A 238 -0.35 11.91 31.57
CA LEU A 238 -0.58 13.13 30.81
C LEU A 238 -1.73 12.99 29.82
N TYR A 239 -1.91 11.80 29.26
CA TYR A 239 -2.74 11.59 28.09
C TYR A 239 -3.87 10.59 28.32
N THR A 240 -4.95 10.73 27.56
CA THR A 240 -6.04 9.74 27.51
C THR A 240 -6.45 9.51 26.06
N LEU A 241 -6.62 8.24 25.69
CA LEU A 241 -7.12 7.85 24.37
C LEU A 241 -8.59 8.23 24.25
N MET A 242 -8.95 8.94 23.18
CA MET A 242 -10.35 9.19 22.82
C MET A 242 -10.64 8.51 21.48
N GLU A 243 -11.77 7.81 21.41
CA GLU A 243 -12.28 7.28 20.15
C GLU A 243 -13.50 8.11 19.74
N GLY A 244 -13.39 8.76 18.59
CA GLY A 244 -14.46 9.57 18.01
C GLY A 244 -15.16 8.82 16.89
N ILE A 245 -16.41 8.43 17.13
CA ILE A 245 -17.44 8.42 16.09
C ILE A 245 -18.39 9.55 16.50
N ASP A 246 -18.53 10.55 15.63
CA ASP A 246 -19.39 11.73 15.72
C ASP A 246 -20.25 11.86 17.00
N GLY A 247 -19.77 12.66 17.96
CA GLY A 247 -20.60 13.26 19.02
C GLY A 247 -20.68 12.53 20.36
N ILE A 248 -20.19 11.29 20.49
CA ILE A 248 -20.17 10.57 21.79
C ILE A 248 -18.73 10.21 22.16
N MET A 249 -18.10 11.09 22.95
CA MET A 249 -16.75 10.86 23.49
C MET A 249 -16.81 9.90 24.67
N ASN A 250 -16.63 8.60 24.41
CA ASN A 250 -16.41 7.63 25.47
C ASN A 250 -14.92 7.57 25.80
N LYS A 251 -14.57 7.84 27.06
CA LYS A 251 -13.23 7.59 27.60
C LYS A 251 -12.99 6.08 27.57
N GLN A 252 -12.12 5.62 26.69
CA GLN A 252 -11.70 4.22 26.66
C GLN A 252 -10.22 4.14 27.07
N SER A 253 -9.91 3.16 27.92
CA SER A 253 -8.53 2.86 28.30
C SER A 253 -7.75 2.16 27.18
N SER A 254 -8.45 1.58 26.20
CA SER A 254 -7.86 0.79 25.14
C SER A 254 -8.68 0.85 23.86
N LYS A 255 -8.01 0.95 22.71
CA LYS A 255 -8.63 0.85 21.38
C LYS A 255 -8.48 -0.56 20.82
N LEU A 256 -9.59 -1.14 20.35
CA LEU A 256 -9.60 -2.44 19.69
C LEU A 256 -9.19 -2.29 18.22
N ILE A 257 -8.18 -3.04 17.79
CA ILE A 257 -7.71 -3.09 16.41
C ILE A 257 -7.85 -4.52 15.90
N THR A 258 -8.45 -4.68 14.74
CA THR A 258 -8.57 -5.98 14.07
C THR A 258 -7.83 -5.91 12.75
N THR A 259 -6.94 -6.87 12.56
CA THR A 259 -6.13 -7.06 11.35
C THR A 259 -6.56 -8.34 10.67
N ASN A 260 -7.36 -8.20 9.61
CA ASN A 260 -7.97 -9.30 8.85
C ASN A 260 -7.63 -9.26 7.36
N ASP A 261 -6.82 -8.29 6.92
CA ASP A 261 -6.41 -8.12 5.53
C ASP A 261 -4.88 -8.00 5.47
N LEU A 262 -4.30 -8.56 4.41
CA LEU A 262 -2.87 -8.48 4.11
C LEU A 262 -2.46 -7.08 3.65
N ARG A 263 -3.42 -6.21 3.30
CA ARG A 263 -3.15 -4.81 2.95
C ARG A 263 -2.70 -3.95 4.13
N GLY A 264 -2.67 -4.51 5.34
CA GLY A 264 -2.50 -3.72 6.57
C GLY A 264 -3.72 -2.82 6.78
N ARG A 265 -3.97 -2.42 8.02
CA ARG A 265 -5.05 -1.47 8.32
C ARG A 265 -4.42 -0.17 8.78
N LEU A 266 -4.63 0.90 8.01
CA LEU A 266 -4.33 2.24 8.49
C LEU A 266 -5.35 2.57 9.60
N THR A 267 -4.89 2.64 10.85
CA THR A 267 -5.73 3.08 11.95
C THR A 267 -5.38 4.52 12.30
N GLN A 268 -6.29 5.45 12.00
CA GLN A 268 -6.24 6.76 12.63
C GLN A 268 -6.67 6.59 14.09
N VAL A 269 -5.80 6.97 15.02
CA VAL A 269 -6.13 7.02 16.45
C VAL A 269 -6.63 8.43 16.72
N GLY A 270 -7.85 8.53 17.22
CA GLY A 270 -8.50 9.80 17.52
C GLY A 270 -7.76 10.60 18.59
N SER A 271 -8.06 11.89 18.62
CA SER A 271 -7.38 12.93 19.39
C SER A 271 -7.01 12.50 20.81
N ILE A 272 -5.74 12.66 21.16
CA ILE A 272 -5.21 12.30 22.47
C ILE A 272 -5.21 13.56 23.34
N ASN A 273 -6.00 13.55 24.42
CA ASN A 273 -6.21 14.74 25.25
C ASN A 273 -5.18 14.82 26.39
N LYS A 274 -4.66 16.03 26.66
CA LYS A 274 -3.94 16.34 27.92
C LYS A 274 -4.94 16.54 29.05
N GLN A 275 -4.64 16.07 30.27
CA GLN A 275 -5.53 16.23 31.43
C GLN A 275 -5.72 17.70 31.88
N TYR A 276 -4.90 18.63 31.42
CA TYR A 276 -5.08 20.06 31.65
C TYR A 276 -5.28 20.77 30.32
N THR A 277 -6.40 21.49 30.22
CA THR A 277 -6.94 22.26 29.09
C THR A 277 -7.70 21.46 28.01
N GLU A 278 -8.96 21.86 27.83
CA GLU A 278 -9.90 21.33 26.85
C GLU A 278 -9.49 21.65 25.40
N LEU A 279 -10.26 21.12 24.44
CA LEU A 279 -10.45 21.61 23.05
C LEU A 279 -11.08 20.53 22.15
N VAL A 280 -12.36 20.76 21.89
CA VAL A 280 -13.08 20.78 20.60
C VAL A 280 -12.63 19.84 19.47
N LEU A 281 -13.57 18.97 19.08
CA LEU A 281 -13.62 18.28 17.79
C LEU A 281 -13.82 19.30 16.66
N HIS A 282 -12.86 19.39 15.74
CA HIS A 282 -13.17 19.79 14.37
C HIS A 282 -13.30 18.55 13.49
N GLY A 283 -14.56 18.15 13.27
CA GLY A 283 -14.94 17.49 12.04
C GLY A 283 -15.04 18.55 10.95
N GLU A 284 -13.92 18.98 10.39
CA GLU A 284 -13.94 19.69 9.11
C GLU A 284 -13.23 18.84 8.06
N LYS A 285 -14.04 18.43 7.08
CA LYS A 285 -13.56 18.11 5.73
C LYS A 285 -12.55 19.18 5.33
N TRP A 286 -11.41 18.78 4.80
CA TRP A 286 -10.56 19.64 4.00
C TRP A 286 -11.36 20.12 2.78
N GLY A 287 -12.15 21.18 2.97
CA GLY A 287 -12.68 22.01 1.92
C GLY A 287 -11.59 22.98 1.52
N VAL A 288 -10.93 22.71 0.40
CA VAL A 288 -10.17 23.75 -0.29
C VAL A 288 -11.16 24.84 -0.67
N LYS A 289 -11.06 25.99 0.00
CA LYS A 289 -11.77 27.19 -0.39
C LYS A 289 -11.08 27.72 -1.66
N VAL A 290 -11.49 27.21 -2.82
CA VAL A 290 -11.15 27.86 -4.10
C VAL A 290 -12.02 29.10 -4.18
N GLN A 291 -11.41 30.24 -3.81
CA GLN A 291 -12.01 31.54 -4.02
C GLN A 291 -12.06 31.77 -5.54
N SER A 292 -13.28 31.76 -6.08
CA SER A 292 -13.55 32.13 -7.46
C SER A 292 -13.11 33.58 -7.68
N ARG A 293 -12.05 33.79 -8.47
CA ARG A 293 -11.85 35.04 -9.21
C ARG A 293 -12.03 34.77 -10.69
N GLN A 294 -13.20 35.15 -11.20
CA GLN A 294 -13.32 35.59 -12.58
C GLN A 294 -12.42 36.81 -12.74
N SER A 295 -11.45 36.77 -13.65
CA SER A 295 -11.22 37.86 -14.61
C SER A 295 -10.10 37.51 -15.59
N THR A 296 -10.50 37.35 -16.85
CA THR A 296 -9.81 37.75 -18.09
C THR A 296 -8.30 37.61 -18.26
N ARG A 297 -7.97 36.80 -19.28
CA ARG A 297 -7.01 37.07 -20.37
C ARG A 297 -5.51 37.20 -20.06
N ARG A 298 -4.80 36.29 -20.76
CA ARG A 298 -3.62 36.50 -21.61
C ARG A 298 -2.22 36.46 -20.97
N ASP A 299 -1.37 35.82 -21.77
CA ASP A 299 0.07 36.01 -21.93
C ASP A 299 1.04 35.19 -21.04
N THR A 300 1.47 34.08 -21.64
CA THR A 300 2.87 33.72 -21.94
C THR A 300 3.99 34.07 -20.94
N CYS A 301 4.71 33.00 -20.58
CA CYS A 301 6.17 32.84 -20.58
C CYS A 301 7.09 33.75 -19.73
N PHE A 302 7.85 33.04 -18.87
CA PHE A 302 9.24 33.23 -18.42
C PHE A 302 9.74 34.61 -18.00
N PHE A 303 10.28 34.69 -16.78
CA PHE A 303 11.56 35.38 -16.53
C PHE A 303 12.30 34.77 -15.33
N PHE A 304 13.50 34.23 -15.59
CA PHE A 304 14.62 34.22 -14.63
C PHE A 304 15.23 35.62 -14.64
N PHE A 305 15.66 36.14 -13.49
CA PHE A 305 16.42 37.38 -13.39
C PHE A 305 17.78 37.13 -12.73
N SER A 306 18.84 37.62 -13.37
CA SER A 306 19.86 38.41 -12.68
C SER A 306 20.55 39.33 -13.70
N ARG A 307 20.66 40.62 -13.32
CA ARG A 307 21.25 41.80 -13.99
C ARG A 307 22.35 41.48 -15.02
N GLN A 308 22.41 42.12 -16.19
CA GLN A 308 22.23 43.54 -16.51
C GLN A 308 21.71 43.70 -17.94
#